data_AF-A0A6L8GNT7-F1
#
_entry.id   AF-A0A6L8GNT7-F1
#
_cell.length_a   1.000
_cell.length_b   1.000
_cell.length_c   1.000
_cell.angle_alpha   90.00
_cell.angle_beta   90.00
_cell.angle_gamma   90.00
#
_symmetry.space_group_name_H-M   'P 1'
#
loop_
_entity.id
_entity.type
_entity.pdbx_description
1 polymer ?
#
loop_
_entity_poly.entity_id
_entity_poly.type
_entity_poly.pdbx_seq_one_letter_code
_entity_poly.pdbx_strand_id
1 'polypeptide(L)'
;MVRGNTTSDVLTAMDHDPWSLVERLRRDSEAAIGAGNLTIPDAHRLLTHKASTPCIPSTPNRNKRLPSSKRLYKMRHTVENLFAKLKDRRPSATRYHRYARIFLSAVPLGATLISWL
;
A
#
# COMPACT_ATOMS: atom_id res chain seq x y z
N MET A 1 21.35 -44.42 3.28
CA MET A 1 21.47 -43.24 4.18
C MET A 1 21.75 -42.02 3.33
N VAL A 2 21.08 -40.87 3.34
CA VAL A 2 19.87 -40.34 4.00
C VAL A 2 19.27 -39.36 2.96
N ARG A 3 17.98 -39.47 2.65
CA ARG A 3 17.25 -38.51 1.81
C ARG A 3 16.87 -37.31 2.66
N GLY A 4 17.68 -36.27 2.66
CA GLY A 4 17.27 -34.95 3.17
C GLY A 4 16.38 -34.29 2.12
N ASN A 5 15.08 -34.21 2.39
CA ASN A 5 14.17 -33.42 1.57
C ASN A 5 14.40 -31.93 1.88
N THR A 6 14.42 -31.12 0.84
CA THR A 6 14.76 -29.69 0.82
C THR A 6 13.77 -28.81 1.63
N THR A 7 12.92 -29.40 2.46
CA THR A 7 11.91 -28.68 3.25
C THR A 7 12.47 -28.25 4.60
N SER A 8 13.32 -29.06 5.26
CA SER A 8 13.90 -28.69 6.55
C SER A 8 14.96 -27.59 6.43
N ASP A 9 15.84 -27.66 5.42
CA ASP A 9 16.87 -26.63 5.19
C ASP A 9 16.29 -25.29 4.73
N VAL A 10 15.19 -25.31 3.98
CA VAL A 10 14.44 -24.11 3.60
C VAL A 10 13.71 -23.53 4.82
N LEU A 11 13.15 -24.36 5.70
CA LEU A 11 12.55 -23.91 6.97
C LEU A 11 13.61 -23.32 7.92
N THR A 12 14.81 -23.89 7.99
CA THR A 12 15.92 -23.37 8.80
C THR A 12 16.54 -22.09 8.21
N ALA A 13 16.55 -21.94 6.88
CA ALA A 13 16.93 -20.69 6.22
C ALA A 13 15.85 -19.58 6.33
N MET A 14 14.58 -19.97 6.52
CA MET A 14 13.46 -19.04 6.71
C MET A 14 13.47 -18.35 8.10
N ASP A 15 14.26 -18.83 9.05
CA ASP A 15 14.36 -18.28 10.41
C ASP A 15 15.48 -17.24 10.61
N HIS A 16 16.32 -16.98 9.59
CA HIS A 16 17.59 -16.25 9.81
C HIS A 16 17.76 -14.89 9.12
N ASP A 17 16.78 -14.35 8.39
CA ASP A 17 16.91 -12.94 8.00
C ASP A 17 15.54 -12.28 7.77
N PRO A 18 14.96 -11.63 8.79
CA PRO A 18 13.68 -10.94 8.68
C PRO A 18 13.64 -10.00 7.47
N TRP A 19 14.78 -9.39 7.13
CA TRP A 19 14.93 -8.45 6.02
C TRP A 19 14.76 -9.10 4.65
N SER A 20 15.25 -10.33 4.47
CA SER A 20 15.14 -11.06 3.20
C SER A 20 13.68 -11.41 2.87
N LEU A 21 12.87 -11.70 3.89
CA LEU A 21 11.43 -11.93 3.77
C LEU A 21 10.69 -10.64 3.40
N VAL A 22 11.05 -9.53 4.06
CA VAL A 22 10.49 -8.19 3.75
C VAL A 22 10.71 -7.84 2.29
N GLU A 23 11.93 -8.02 1.80
CA GLU A 23 12.31 -7.63 0.45
C GLU A 23 11.65 -8.53 -0.61
N ARG A 24 11.48 -9.84 -0.34
CA ARG A 24 10.71 -10.74 -1.21
C ARG A 24 9.25 -10.34 -1.28
N LEU A 25 8.60 -10.13 -0.13
CA LEU A 25 7.22 -9.63 -0.06
C LEU A 25 7.06 -8.30 -0.81
N ARG A 26 8.02 -7.38 -0.67
CA ARG A 26 8.03 -6.11 -1.41
C ARG A 26 8.09 -6.34 -2.93
N ARG A 27 9.03 -7.16 -3.41
CA ARG A 27 9.20 -7.44 -4.84
C ARG A 27 8.01 -8.15 -5.47
N ASP A 28 7.48 -9.17 -4.80
CA ASP A 28 6.31 -9.91 -5.29
C ASP A 28 5.09 -8.98 -5.42
N SER A 29 4.99 -8.01 -4.52
CA SER A 29 3.92 -7.02 -4.53
C SER A 29 4.09 -5.96 -5.60
N GLU A 30 5.31 -5.50 -5.82
CA GLU A 30 5.62 -4.56 -6.90
C GLU A 30 5.38 -5.20 -8.27
N ALA A 31 5.76 -6.46 -8.43
CA ALA A 31 5.42 -7.26 -9.60
C ALA A 31 3.91 -7.41 -9.76
N ALA A 32 3.18 -7.70 -8.67
CA ALA A 32 1.72 -7.86 -8.69
C ALA A 32 0.97 -6.55 -8.98
N ILE A 33 1.46 -5.42 -8.46
CA ILE A 33 0.93 -4.08 -8.75
C ILE A 33 1.18 -3.73 -10.21
N GLY A 34 2.39 -3.98 -10.73
CA GLY A 34 2.74 -3.76 -12.14
C GLY A 34 1.92 -4.62 -13.10
N ALA A 35 1.60 -5.86 -12.70
CA ALA A 35 0.74 -6.76 -13.46
C ALA A 35 -0.77 -6.53 -13.25
N GLY A 36 -1.17 -5.68 -12.29
CA GLY A 36 -2.57 -5.40 -11.96
C GLY A 36 -3.31 -6.58 -11.31
N ASN A 37 -2.61 -7.57 -10.75
CA ASN A 37 -3.20 -8.81 -10.24
C ASN A 37 -3.19 -8.92 -8.70
N LEU A 38 -2.91 -7.83 -7.99
CA LEU A 38 -2.80 -7.83 -6.54
C LEU A 38 -4.14 -8.22 -5.87
N THR A 39 -4.14 -9.33 -5.13
CA THR A 39 -5.32 -9.78 -4.40
C THR A 39 -5.48 -9.06 -3.06
N ILE A 40 -6.71 -8.93 -2.56
CA ILE A 40 -7.01 -8.31 -1.26
C ILE A 40 -6.27 -9.00 -0.08
N PRO A 41 -6.19 -10.35 -0.01
CA PRO A 41 -5.37 -11.04 1.00
C PRO A 41 -3.89 -10.63 0.96
N ASP A 42 -3.30 -10.53 -0.23
CA ASP A 42 -1.89 -10.18 -0.38
C ASP A 42 -1.65 -8.72 0.03
N ALA A 43 -2.55 -7.81 -0.36
CA ALA A 43 -2.54 -6.42 0.10
C ALA A 43 -2.59 -6.31 1.63
N HIS A 44 -3.44 -7.09 2.30
CA HIS A 44 -3.51 -7.12 3.76
C HIS A 44 -2.22 -7.63 4.39
N ARG A 45 -1.60 -8.68 3.85
CA ARG A 45 -0.31 -9.21 4.34
C ARG A 45 0.78 -8.15 4.27
N LEU A 46 0.85 -7.41 3.16
CA LEU A 46 1.84 -6.35 2.98
C LEU A 46 1.65 -5.19 3.93
N LEU A 47 0.41 -4.74 4.12
CA LEU A 47 0.10 -3.61 4.99
C LEU A 47 0.38 -3.97 6.45
N THR A 48 -0.02 -5.16 6.87
CA THR A 48 0.28 -5.70 8.21
C THR A 48 1.79 -5.77 8.45
N HIS A 49 2.53 -6.24 7.45
CA HIS A 49 3.99 -6.30 7.49
C HIS A 49 4.64 -4.90 7.53
N LYS A 50 4.06 -3.90 6.86
CA LYS A 50 4.45 -2.49 6.94
C LYS A 50 3.99 -1.79 8.22
N ALA A 51 3.63 -2.54 9.26
CA ALA A 51 3.08 -2.04 10.53
C ALA A 51 1.87 -1.11 10.36
N SER A 52 1.13 -1.25 9.27
CA SER A 52 -0.03 -0.42 8.94
C SER A 52 -1.30 -1.27 9.04
N THR A 53 -2.29 -0.82 9.80
CA THR A 53 -3.58 -1.54 9.90
C THR A 53 -4.43 -1.32 8.65
N PRO A 54 -4.63 -2.33 7.79
CA PRO A 54 -5.42 -2.17 6.58
C PRO A 54 -6.91 -1.99 6.89
N CYS A 55 -7.52 -0.95 6.32
CA CYS A 55 -8.97 -0.73 6.37
C CYS A 55 -9.61 -0.92 4.99
N ILE A 56 -9.43 -2.12 4.40
CA ILE A 56 -9.99 -2.48 3.10
C ILE A 56 -11.27 -3.28 3.30
N PRO A 57 -12.41 -2.90 2.70
CA PRO A 57 -13.66 -3.61 2.84
C PRO A 57 -13.58 -4.99 2.16
N SER A 58 -14.29 -5.95 2.74
CA SER A 58 -14.44 -7.27 2.14
C SER A 58 -15.30 -7.20 0.87
N THR A 59 -14.96 -8.03 -0.12
CA THR A 59 -15.85 -8.30 -1.26
C THR A 59 -17.14 -8.98 -0.78
N PRO A 60 -18.27 -8.76 -1.47
CA PRO A 60 -19.57 -9.30 -1.08
C PRO A 60 -19.63 -10.84 -1.15
N ASN A 61 -18.90 -11.48 -2.08
CA ASN A 61 -18.85 -12.94 -2.24
C ASN A 61 -17.97 -13.66 -1.21
N ARG A 62 -17.42 -12.96 -0.22
CA ARG A 62 -16.50 -13.56 0.75
C ARG A 62 -17.26 -14.20 1.91
N ASN A 63 -17.01 -15.48 2.15
CA ASN A 63 -17.61 -16.25 3.25
C ASN A 63 -17.27 -15.64 4.64
N LYS A 64 -16.00 -15.26 4.86
CA LYS A 64 -15.56 -14.56 6.08
C LYS A 64 -15.33 -13.09 5.80
N ARG A 65 -16.07 -12.20 6.46
CA ARG A 65 -15.89 -10.75 6.35
C ARG A 65 -14.61 -10.31 7.06
N LEU A 66 -13.86 -9.40 6.43
CA LEU A 66 -12.72 -8.74 7.05
C LEU A 66 -13.18 -7.65 8.03
N PRO A 67 -12.48 -7.46 9.17
CA PRO A 67 -12.72 -6.33 10.05
C PRO A 67 -12.29 -5.04 9.35
N SER A 68 -13.26 -4.21 8.96
CA SER A 68 -13.03 -2.89 8.36
C SER A 68 -13.92 -1.87 9.04
N SER A 69 -13.37 -0.73 9.46
CA SER A 69 -14.18 0.33 10.06
C SER A 69 -14.82 1.20 8.98
N LYS A 70 -16.15 1.25 8.94
CA LYS A 70 -16.89 2.08 7.96
C LYS A 70 -16.54 3.57 8.08
N ARG A 71 -16.29 4.03 9.31
CA ARG A 71 -15.94 5.42 9.61
C ARG A 71 -14.62 5.84 8.96
N LEU A 72 -13.54 5.06 9.15
CA LEU A 72 -12.25 5.38 8.52
C LEU A 72 -12.32 5.19 7.00
N TYR A 73 -13.03 4.15 6.53
CA TYR A 73 -13.20 3.95 5.09
C TYR A 73 -13.93 5.11 4.40
N LYS A 74 -14.88 5.76 5.08
CA LYS A 74 -15.57 6.96 4.56
C LYS A 74 -14.64 8.15 4.36
N MET A 75 -13.59 8.29 5.18
CA MET A 75 -12.61 9.38 5.07
C MET A 75 -11.72 9.26 3.82
N ARG A 76 -11.63 8.06 3.21
CA ARG A 76 -10.93 7.83 1.93
C ARG A 76 -11.43 8.77 0.84
N HIS A 77 -12.74 8.99 0.76
CA HIS A 77 -13.35 9.87 -0.25
C HIS A 77 -12.85 11.31 -0.16
N THR A 78 -12.61 11.83 1.05
CA THR A 78 -12.07 13.18 1.24
C THR A 78 -10.66 13.31 0.66
N VAL A 79 -9.82 12.30 0.89
CA VAL A 79 -8.46 12.22 0.35
C VAL A 79 -8.48 12.07 -1.18
N GLU A 80 -9.37 11.24 -1.71
CA GLU A 80 -9.55 11.06 -3.15
C GLU A 80 -10.04 12.33 -3.84
N ASN A 81 -11.01 13.03 -3.26
CA ASN A 81 -11.49 14.31 -3.77
C ASN A 81 -10.39 15.37 -3.76
N LEU A 82 -9.56 15.38 -2.71
CA LEU A 82 -8.39 16.25 -2.66
C LEU A 82 -7.43 15.94 -3.81
N PHE A 83 -7.08 14.67 -4.02
CA PHE A 83 -6.21 14.27 -5.12
C PHE A 83 -6.83 14.51 -6.50
N ALA A 84 -8.14 14.32 -6.65
CA ALA A 84 -8.88 14.62 -7.87
C ALA A 84 -8.80 16.13 -8.17
N LYS A 85 -9.14 16.99 -7.21
CA LYS A 85 -9.01 18.45 -7.35
C LYS A 85 -7.55 18.89 -7.61
N LEU A 86 -6.57 18.24 -6.99
CA LEU A 86 -5.13 18.47 -7.25
C LEU A 86 -4.70 18.00 -8.66
N LYS A 87 -5.37 17.00 -9.22
CA LYS A 87 -5.09 16.46 -10.56
C LYS A 87 -5.77 17.28 -11.64
N ASP A 88 -7.00 17.73 -11.39
CA ASP A 88 -7.80 18.56 -12.31
C ASP A 88 -7.17 19.95 -12.52
N ARG A 89 -6.46 20.48 -11.51
CA ARG A 89 -5.76 21.77 -11.59
C ARG A 89 -4.36 21.68 -12.22
N ARG A 90 -4.02 20.63 -12.98
CA ARG A 90 -2.69 20.45 -13.59
C ARG A 90 -2.58 21.07 -14.98
N PRO A 91 -1.75 22.12 -15.09
CA PRO A 91 -0.52 22.00 -15.91
C PRO A 91 0.78 21.90 -15.08
N SER A 92 0.71 22.07 -13.76
CA SER A 92 1.89 22.34 -12.90
C SER A 92 2.74 21.11 -12.51
N ALA A 93 2.28 19.90 -12.79
CA ALA A 93 2.87 18.69 -12.21
C ALA A 93 4.15 18.17 -12.86
N THR A 94 4.48 18.59 -14.07
CA THR A 94 5.69 18.10 -14.78
C THR A 94 6.88 19.05 -14.69
N ARG A 95 6.73 20.24 -14.08
CA ARG A 95 7.79 21.29 -14.14
C ARG A 95 8.60 21.51 -12.86
N TYR A 96 8.20 20.97 -11.70
CA TYR A 96 8.79 21.33 -10.40
C TYR A 96 9.63 20.23 -9.70
N HIS A 97 10.13 19.23 -10.43
CA HIS A 97 10.99 18.18 -9.85
C HIS A 97 12.33 18.67 -9.29
N ARG A 98 12.69 19.96 -9.42
CA ARG A 98 13.97 20.47 -8.92
C ARG A 98 14.06 20.54 -7.38
N TYR A 99 12.93 20.56 -6.65
CA TYR A 99 12.95 20.61 -5.18
C TYR A 99 11.80 19.81 -4.52
N ALA A 100 12.05 18.53 -4.25
CA ALA A 100 11.10 17.64 -3.57
C ALA A 100 10.60 18.18 -2.21
N ARG A 101 11.43 18.96 -1.51
CA ARG A 101 11.06 19.59 -0.22
C ARG A 101 9.95 20.62 -0.36
N ILE A 102 10.03 21.48 -1.38
CA ILE A 102 9.03 22.53 -1.65
C ILE A 102 7.71 21.87 -2.06
N PHE A 103 7.78 20.82 -2.88
CA PHE A 103 6.61 20.02 -3.23
C PHE A 103 5.96 19.39 -2.01
N LEU A 104 6.74 18.78 -1.10
CA LEU A 104 6.22 18.16 0.12
C LEU A 104 5.55 19.18 1.05
N SER A 105 6.08 20.40 1.15
CA SER A 105 5.43 21.49 1.91
C SER A 105 4.21 22.09 1.21
N ALA A 106 4.16 22.07 -0.12
CA ALA A 106 3.04 22.63 -0.89
C ALA A 106 1.79 21.74 -0.85
N VAL A 107 1.93 20.43 -0.70
CA VAL A 107 0.80 19.47 -0.60
C VAL A 107 -0.13 19.80 0.58
N PRO A 108 0.32 19.95 1.84
CA PRO A 108 -0.56 20.29 2.95
C PRO A 108 -1.18 21.69 2.79
N LEU A 109 -0.47 22.67 2.21
CA LEU A 109 -1.03 23.99 1.91
C LEU A 109 -2.12 23.96 0.83
N GLY A 110 -1.91 23.15 -0.22
CA GLY A 110 -2.92 22.91 -1.23
C GLY A 110 -4.13 22.17 -0.65
N ALA A 111 -3.90 21.24 0.26
CA ALA A 111 -4.95 20.47 0.93
C ALA A 111 -5.86 21.34 1.81
N THR A 112 -5.28 22.25 2.60
CA THR A 112 -6.07 23.20 3.40
C THR A 112 -6.88 24.13 2.52
N LEU A 113 -6.27 24.71 1.47
CA LEU A 113 -6.96 25.62 0.54
C LEU A 113 -8.11 24.94 -0.21
N ILE A 114 -7.92 23.69 -0.64
CA ILE A 114 -8.93 22.89 -1.35
C ILE A 114 -10.06 22.42 -0.43
N SER A 115 -9.76 22.21 0.86
CA SER A 115 -10.77 21.82 1.85
C SER A 115 -11.62 23.00 2.33
N TRP A 116 -11.13 24.24 2.18
CA TRP A 116 -11.83 25.45 2.62
C TRP A 116 -12.69 26.10 1.52
N LEU A 117 -12.49 25.69 0.27
CA LEU A 117 -13.27 26.06 -0.92
C LEU A 117 -14.23 24.93 -1.34
#